data_AF-A0A1X6WMT2-F1
#
_entry.id   AF-A0A1X6WMT2-F1
#
_cell.length_a   1.000
_cell.length_b   1.000
_cell.length_c   1.000
_cell.angle_alpha   90.00
_cell.angle_beta   90.00
_cell.angle_gamma   90.00
#
_symmetry.space_group_name_H-M   'P 1'
#
loop_
_entity.id
_entity.type
_entity.pdbx_description
1 polymer ?
#
loop_
_entity_poly.entity_id
_entity_poly.type
_entity_poly.pdbx_seq_one_letter_code
_entity_poly.pdbx_strand_id
1 'polypeptide(L)'
;MKVKGLSVMLLSVVALSVSPVMSLAASNEEAVKKESTVISSKIDKALESVNVKYQEVETLKTEVSEAEVTIKETEKNIEKTEASITKRTEVMAGRMQNIQSNGSSFNLVDALLSSGNISDFFNRAYAMTVLQGAEKSKVDSLAEDKEKLDELKTSLEENKTTLTEKQSSMEQEASTLEKDVSSLKNELSNNQAALEKLSNERVVKEAQAKKAAVEVANRKEVEAKSQVHVAKEKTSVSSSEVKETTTSESTEESVDVTPPTAPEQPAQPSTGGQSMQMEATGYSYTQPGLSYFTATGIDLRKNSRVIAVDPNTIPLGSVVEVSGYGIAVAGDTGGDIKGNRIDLHYNTIEECRQFGRRTVSVTVK
;
A
#
# COMPACT_ATOMS: atom_id res chain seq x y z
N MET A 1 14.32 -5.52 -24.35
CA MET A 1 12.92 -6.02 -24.25
C MET A 1 12.03 -4.87 -23.83
N LYS A 2 10.87 -4.68 -24.47
CA LYS A 2 9.89 -3.66 -24.06
C LYS A 2 9.07 -4.22 -22.89
N VAL A 3 9.25 -3.65 -21.72
CA VAL A 3 8.48 -3.96 -20.51
C VAL A 3 7.03 -3.54 -20.76
N LYS A 4 6.12 -4.50 -20.87
CA LYS A 4 4.69 -4.22 -20.96
C LYS A 4 4.22 -3.93 -19.54
N GLY A 5 3.79 -2.68 -19.30
CA GLY A 5 3.14 -2.31 -18.05
C GLY A 5 1.93 -3.21 -17.83
N LEU A 6 1.99 -4.00 -16.77
CA LEU A 6 0.91 -4.90 -16.37
C LEU A 6 -0.16 -4.05 -15.68
N SER A 7 -1.19 -3.67 -16.45
CA SER A 7 -2.34 -2.94 -15.95
C SER A 7 -3.35 -3.93 -15.37
N VAL A 8 -3.34 -4.06 -14.05
CA VAL A 8 -4.34 -4.82 -13.29
C VAL A 8 -5.68 -4.09 -13.38
N MET A 9 -6.66 -4.78 -13.96
CA MET A 9 -8.01 -4.27 -14.24
C MET A 9 -8.89 -4.50 -13.00
N LEU A 10 -9.35 -3.43 -12.35
CA LEU A 10 -10.14 -3.50 -11.11
C LEU A 10 -11.59 -3.06 -11.31
N LEU A 11 -12.50 -3.91 -10.82
CA LEU A 11 -13.96 -3.80 -10.86
C LEU A 11 -14.46 -2.58 -10.07
N SER A 12 -15.45 -1.89 -10.64
CA SER A 12 -16.19 -0.78 -10.04
C SER A 12 -16.92 -1.19 -8.76
N VAL A 13 -16.77 -0.37 -7.71
CA VAL A 13 -17.46 -0.55 -6.42
C VAL A 13 -18.78 0.23 -6.41
N VAL A 14 -19.87 -0.46 -6.09
CA VAL A 14 -21.17 0.15 -5.75
C VAL A 14 -21.10 0.58 -4.28
N ALA A 15 -21.32 1.86 -4.01
CA ALA A 15 -21.33 2.42 -2.67
C ALA A 15 -22.58 1.99 -1.89
N LEU A 16 -22.40 1.42 -0.69
CA LEU A 16 -23.46 1.17 0.28
C LEU A 16 -23.25 2.10 1.48
N SER A 17 -24.14 3.08 1.63
CA SER A 17 -24.15 4.03 2.73
C SER A 17 -24.75 3.40 3.99
N VAL A 18 -24.00 3.36 5.10
CA VAL A 18 -24.49 2.85 6.39
C VAL A 18 -24.74 4.01 7.35
N SER A 19 -25.91 4.04 7.97
CA SER A 19 -26.28 5.02 9.00
C SER A 19 -25.88 4.55 10.40
N PRO A 20 -25.56 5.45 11.35
CA PRO A 20 -25.08 5.08 12.68
C PRO A 20 -26.19 4.46 13.54
N VAL A 21 -25.88 3.34 14.18
CA VAL A 21 -26.79 2.60 15.08
C VAL A 21 -26.75 3.22 16.48
N MET A 22 -27.87 3.81 16.91
CA MET A 22 -28.08 4.36 18.25
C MET A 22 -28.17 3.25 19.32
N SER A 23 -27.58 3.50 20.48
CA SER A 23 -27.51 2.62 21.67
C SER A 23 -28.80 2.60 22.49
N LEU A 24 -29.32 1.40 22.89
CA LEU A 24 -29.77 1.05 24.27
C LEU A 24 -30.32 -0.40 24.44
N ALA A 25 -30.11 -0.98 25.64
CA ALA A 25 -30.70 -2.19 26.28
C ALA A 25 -30.10 -3.60 26.01
N ALA A 26 -30.04 -4.39 27.10
CA ALA A 26 -28.91 -5.29 27.46
C ALA A 26 -29.19 -6.82 27.52
N SER A 27 -30.36 -7.34 27.14
CA SER A 27 -30.67 -8.76 27.40
C SER A 27 -30.28 -9.77 26.31
N ASN A 28 -29.89 -9.32 25.11
CA ASN A 28 -29.38 -10.17 24.01
C ASN A 28 -27.99 -9.75 23.49
N GLU A 29 -27.26 -8.94 24.27
CA GLU A 29 -25.95 -8.41 23.89
C GLU A 29 -24.90 -9.50 23.66
N GLU A 30 -24.94 -10.61 24.40
CA GLU A 30 -23.86 -11.60 24.41
C GLU A 30 -23.75 -12.43 23.12
N ALA A 31 -24.87 -12.81 22.50
CA ALA A 31 -24.85 -13.59 21.26
C ALA A 31 -24.36 -12.75 20.07
N VAL A 32 -24.84 -11.51 19.96
CA VAL A 32 -24.40 -10.56 18.93
C VAL A 32 -22.94 -10.14 19.14
N LYS A 33 -22.52 -9.92 20.39
CA LYS A 33 -21.10 -9.70 20.73
C LYS A 33 -20.25 -10.90 20.34
N LYS A 34 -20.69 -12.14 20.61
CA LYS A 34 -19.96 -13.36 20.23
C LYS A 34 -19.81 -13.48 18.71
N GLU A 35 -20.89 -13.34 17.94
CA GLU A 35 -20.82 -13.41 16.47
C GLU A 35 -19.97 -12.28 15.88
N SER A 36 -20.10 -11.05 16.38
CA SER A 36 -19.27 -9.91 15.98
C SER A 36 -17.78 -10.13 16.29
N THR A 37 -17.45 -10.75 17.43
CA THR A 37 -16.05 -11.07 17.75
C THR A 37 -15.44 -12.14 16.84
N VAL A 38 -16.23 -13.14 16.43
CA VAL A 38 -15.80 -14.18 15.50
C VAL A 38 -15.58 -13.60 14.10
N ILE A 39 -16.49 -12.75 13.65
CA ILE A 39 -16.40 -12.03 12.38
C ILE A 39 -15.15 -11.15 12.34
N SER A 40 -14.93 -10.34 13.38
CA SER A 40 -13.76 -9.46 13.47
C SER A 40 -12.46 -10.27 13.39
N SER A 41 -12.37 -11.38 14.14
CA SER A 41 -11.17 -12.23 14.12
C SER A 41 -10.88 -12.87 12.75
N LYS A 42 -11.89 -13.13 11.92
CA LYS A 42 -11.68 -13.63 10.55
C LYS A 42 -11.12 -12.54 9.65
N ILE A 43 -11.72 -11.34 9.71
CA ILE A 43 -11.25 -10.17 8.96
C ILE A 43 -9.80 -9.84 9.33
N ASP A 44 -9.44 -9.87 10.61
CA ASP A 44 -8.08 -9.59 11.08
C ASP A 44 -7.06 -10.58 10.49
N LYS A 45 -7.40 -11.89 10.49
CA LYS A 45 -6.54 -12.93 9.90
C LYS A 45 -6.40 -12.80 8.40
N ALA A 46 -7.52 -12.54 7.70
CA ALA A 46 -7.52 -12.38 6.25
C ALA A 46 -6.70 -11.15 5.86
N LEU A 47 -6.86 -10.04 6.59
CA LEU A 47 -6.15 -8.80 6.35
C LEU A 47 -4.66 -8.92 6.67
N GLU A 48 -4.29 -9.65 7.73
CA GLU A 48 -2.89 -9.95 8.02
C GLU A 48 -2.26 -10.80 6.91
N SER A 49 -2.94 -11.86 6.46
CA SER A 49 -2.49 -12.71 5.35
C SER A 49 -2.29 -11.91 4.06
N VAL A 50 -3.26 -11.07 3.71
CA VAL A 50 -3.20 -10.15 2.56
C VAL A 50 -1.99 -9.23 2.68
N ASN A 51 -1.72 -8.71 3.87
CA ASN A 51 -0.61 -7.78 4.05
C ASN A 51 0.76 -8.45 4.03
N VAL A 52 0.90 -9.68 4.53
CA VAL A 52 2.12 -10.46 4.35
C VAL A 52 2.43 -10.60 2.85
N LYS A 53 1.42 -10.96 2.05
CA LYS A 53 1.55 -11.07 0.59
C LYS A 53 1.87 -9.73 -0.07
N TYR A 54 1.26 -8.64 0.38
CA TYR A 54 1.59 -7.30 -0.11
C TYR A 54 3.06 -6.94 0.14
N GLN A 55 3.61 -7.25 1.31
CA GLN A 55 5.02 -6.97 1.63
C GLN A 55 5.99 -7.82 0.80
N GLU A 56 5.66 -9.09 0.54
CA GLU A 56 6.41 -9.96 -0.37
C GLU A 56 6.48 -9.36 -1.77
N VAL A 57 5.33 -8.89 -2.31
CA VAL A 57 5.25 -8.23 -3.62
C VAL A 57 6.08 -6.94 -3.67
N GLU A 58 6.00 -6.08 -2.66
CA GLU A 58 6.78 -4.83 -2.64
C GLU A 58 8.29 -5.08 -2.48
N THR A 59 8.68 -6.14 -1.77
CA THR A 59 10.08 -6.59 -1.69
C THR A 59 10.57 -7.05 -3.06
N LEU A 60 9.82 -7.94 -3.73
CA LEU A 60 10.17 -8.41 -5.07
C LEU A 60 10.26 -7.26 -6.08
N LYS A 61 9.35 -6.30 -6.00
CA LYS A 61 9.34 -5.10 -6.85
C LYS A 61 10.60 -4.27 -6.68
N THR A 62 11.05 -4.09 -5.45
CA THR A 62 12.31 -3.39 -5.14
C THR A 62 13.50 -4.14 -5.72
N GLU A 63 13.59 -5.45 -5.47
CA GLU A 63 14.68 -6.29 -5.98
C GLU A 63 14.73 -6.33 -7.52
N VAL A 64 13.58 -6.39 -8.19
CA VAL A 64 13.48 -6.33 -9.66
C VAL A 64 13.99 -4.99 -10.17
N SER A 65 13.59 -3.87 -9.55
CA SER A 65 14.06 -2.53 -9.94
C SER A 65 15.58 -2.39 -9.79
N GLU A 66 16.15 -2.87 -8.68
CA GLU A 66 17.60 -2.83 -8.45
C GLU A 66 18.37 -3.72 -9.45
N ALA A 67 17.85 -4.91 -9.73
CA ALA A 67 18.43 -5.82 -10.73
C ALA A 67 18.39 -5.22 -12.15
N GLU A 68 17.30 -4.56 -12.54
CA GLU A 68 17.21 -3.87 -13.83
C GLU A 68 18.25 -2.75 -13.99
N VAL A 69 18.50 -1.97 -12.94
CA VAL A 69 19.53 -0.93 -12.93
C VAL A 69 20.91 -1.55 -13.10
N THR A 70 21.20 -2.60 -12.33
CA THR A 70 22.49 -3.32 -12.37
C THR A 70 22.76 -3.93 -13.75
N ILE A 71 21.74 -4.55 -14.35
CA ILE A 71 21.82 -5.13 -15.71
C ILE A 71 22.14 -4.04 -16.73
N LYS A 72 21.44 -2.90 -16.70
CA LYS A 72 21.69 -1.79 -17.62
C LYS A 72 23.11 -1.23 -17.49
N GLU A 73 23.61 -1.10 -16.28
CA GLU A 73 24.98 -0.63 -16.04
C GLU A 73 26.02 -1.65 -16.53
N THR A 74 25.78 -2.93 -16.28
CA THR A 74 26.65 -4.03 -16.74
C THR A 74 26.69 -4.11 -18.26
N GLU A 75 25.55 -4.02 -18.95
CA GLU A 75 25.48 -3.98 -20.42
C GLU A 75 26.32 -2.84 -21.01
N LYS A 76 26.22 -1.64 -20.42
CA LYS A 76 27.01 -0.47 -20.84
C LYS A 76 28.51 -0.68 -20.63
N ASN A 77 28.91 -1.33 -19.54
CA ASN A 77 30.32 -1.61 -19.26
C ASN A 77 30.88 -2.69 -20.19
N ILE A 78 30.09 -3.72 -20.50
CA ILE A 78 30.42 -4.74 -21.50
C ILE A 78 30.64 -4.08 -22.86
N GLU A 79 29.73 -3.22 -23.33
CA GLU A 79 29.85 -2.52 -24.62
C GLU A 79 31.17 -1.72 -24.72
N LYS A 80 31.50 -0.95 -23.66
CA LYS A 80 32.77 -0.19 -23.61
C LYS A 80 33.99 -1.10 -23.63
N THR A 81 33.92 -2.23 -22.92
CA THR A 81 35.02 -3.19 -22.81
C THR A 81 35.24 -3.91 -24.14
N GLU A 82 34.17 -4.33 -24.82
CA GLU A 82 34.21 -4.91 -26.16
C GLU A 82 34.85 -3.97 -27.18
N ALA A 83 34.46 -2.69 -27.16
CA ALA A 83 35.05 -1.68 -28.04
C ALA A 83 36.55 -1.50 -27.79
N SER A 84 36.97 -1.47 -26.51
CA SER A 84 38.38 -1.37 -26.13
C SER A 84 39.18 -2.61 -26.57
N ILE A 85 38.66 -3.81 -26.30
CA ILE A 85 39.27 -5.09 -26.70
C ILE A 85 39.40 -5.18 -28.21
N THR A 86 38.36 -4.77 -28.96
CA THR A 86 38.38 -4.78 -30.44
C THR A 86 39.50 -3.88 -30.96
N LYS A 87 39.56 -2.63 -30.49
CA LYS A 87 40.61 -1.68 -30.88
C LYS A 87 42.01 -2.17 -30.53
N ARG A 88 42.20 -2.74 -29.33
CA ARG A 88 43.49 -3.31 -28.90
C ARG A 88 43.87 -4.53 -29.74
N THR A 89 42.91 -5.39 -30.05
CA THR A 89 43.11 -6.59 -30.89
C THR A 89 43.55 -6.19 -32.29
N GLU A 90 42.89 -5.20 -32.91
CA GLU A 90 43.25 -4.69 -34.23
C GLU A 90 44.68 -4.12 -34.26
N VAL A 91 45.03 -3.27 -33.27
CA VAL A 91 46.37 -2.70 -33.17
C VAL A 91 47.45 -3.79 -33.00
N MET A 92 47.17 -4.82 -32.19
CA MET A 92 48.10 -5.93 -31.98
C MET A 92 48.21 -6.81 -33.23
N ALA A 93 47.08 -7.12 -33.89
CA ALA A 93 47.06 -7.90 -35.11
C ALA A 93 47.85 -7.20 -36.24
N GLY A 94 47.65 -5.90 -36.45
CA GLY A 94 48.40 -5.13 -37.44
C GLY A 94 49.91 -5.09 -37.15
N ARG A 95 50.30 -4.97 -35.87
CA ARG A 95 51.72 -5.07 -35.46
C ARG A 95 52.30 -6.46 -35.74
N MET A 96 51.59 -7.52 -35.38
CA MET A 96 52.04 -8.89 -35.56
C MET A 96 52.13 -9.26 -37.05
N GLN A 97 51.19 -8.78 -37.86
CA GLN A 97 51.22 -8.93 -39.32
C GLN A 97 52.41 -8.20 -39.94
N ASN A 98 52.74 -6.98 -39.48
CA ASN A 98 53.93 -6.26 -39.95
C ASN A 98 55.22 -7.01 -39.60
N ILE A 99 55.31 -7.55 -38.38
CA ILE A 99 56.45 -8.36 -37.95
C ILE A 99 56.61 -9.60 -38.85
N GLN A 100 55.50 -10.30 -39.14
CA GLN A 100 55.49 -11.51 -39.96
C GLN A 100 55.77 -11.25 -41.45
N SER A 101 55.10 -10.26 -42.05
CA SER A 101 55.16 -9.99 -43.50
C SER A 101 56.52 -9.42 -43.92
N ASN A 102 57.17 -8.66 -43.03
CA ASN A 102 58.49 -8.08 -43.29
C ASN A 102 59.65 -9.02 -42.95
N GLY A 103 59.42 -10.31 -42.70
CA GLY A 103 60.47 -11.30 -42.47
C GLY A 103 61.34 -11.01 -41.24
N SER A 104 60.76 -10.43 -40.17
CA SER A 104 61.48 -9.74 -39.09
C SER A 104 62.35 -10.59 -38.17
N SER A 105 62.38 -11.92 -38.33
CA SER A 105 63.39 -12.75 -37.65
C SER A 105 64.81 -12.40 -38.10
N PHE A 106 64.98 -11.88 -39.33
CA PHE A 106 66.29 -11.45 -39.84
C PHE A 106 66.59 -9.97 -39.56
N ASN A 107 65.60 -9.07 -39.50
CA ASN A 107 65.83 -7.63 -39.31
C ASN A 107 66.14 -7.22 -37.87
N LEU A 108 65.70 -7.97 -36.85
CA LEU A 108 66.07 -7.69 -35.45
C LEU A 108 67.48 -8.17 -35.13
N VAL A 109 67.87 -9.33 -35.69
CA VAL A 109 69.25 -9.81 -35.64
C VAL A 109 70.14 -8.85 -36.41
N ASP A 110 69.72 -8.37 -37.58
CA ASP A 110 70.46 -7.37 -38.37
C ASP A 110 70.56 -6.01 -37.66
N ALA A 111 69.50 -5.52 -37.00
CA ALA A 111 69.55 -4.29 -36.20
C ALA A 111 70.49 -4.37 -34.98
N LEU A 112 70.70 -5.57 -34.44
CA LEU A 112 71.69 -5.84 -33.41
C LEU A 112 73.09 -5.98 -34.02
N LEU A 113 73.24 -6.75 -35.10
CA LEU A 113 74.53 -7.02 -35.77
C LEU A 113 75.10 -5.80 -36.53
N SER A 114 74.27 -4.85 -36.95
CA SER A 114 74.65 -3.59 -37.59
C SER A 114 75.02 -2.48 -36.59
N SER A 115 75.06 -2.78 -35.29
CA SER A 115 75.48 -1.81 -34.26
C SER A 115 76.92 -1.34 -34.49
N GLY A 116 77.17 -0.04 -34.30
CA GLY A 116 78.48 0.57 -34.60
C GLY A 116 79.58 0.18 -33.61
N ASN A 117 79.21 -0.34 -32.44
CA ASN A 117 80.12 -0.86 -31.42
C ASN A 117 79.38 -1.72 -30.38
N ILE A 118 80.13 -2.39 -29.50
CA ILE A 118 79.62 -3.29 -28.46
C ILE A 118 78.68 -2.57 -27.46
N SER A 119 78.88 -1.28 -27.17
CA SER A 119 77.98 -0.53 -26.29
C SER A 119 76.63 -0.24 -26.96
N ASP A 120 76.64 0.12 -28.25
CA ASP A 120 75.43 0.28 -29.08
C ASP A 120 74.68 -1.05 -29.21
N PHE A 121 75.40 -2.16 -29.38
CA PHE A 121 74.84 -3.52 -29.35
C PHE A 121 74.06 -3.79 -28.06
N PHE A 122 74.69 -3.58 -26.89
CA PHE A 122 74.04 -3.85 -25.59
C PHE A 122 72.87 -2.91 -25.30
N ASN A 123 72.96 -1.63 -25.69
CA ASN A 123 71.87 -0.68 -25.53
C ASN A 123 70.65 -1.08 -26.39
N ARG A 124 70.87 -1.51 -27.64
CA ARG A 124 69.80 -2.03 -28.51
C ARG A 124 69.22 -3.34 -28.01
N ALA A 125 70.07 -4.27 -27.54
CA ALA A 125 69.62 -5.54 -26.96
C ALA A 125 68.78 -5.34 -25.69
N TYR A 126 69.19 -4.40 -24.83
CA TYR A 126 68.42 -4.02 -23.64
C TYR A 126 67.09 -3.36 -24.02
N ALA A 127 67.10 -2.38 -24.92
CA ALA A 127 65.88 -1.73 -25.41
C ALA A 127 64.91 -2.74 -26.03
N MET A 128 65.42 -3.71 -26.80
CA MET A 128 64.62 -4.78 -27.40
C MET A 128 64.00 -5.69 -26.34
N THR A 129 64.73 -6.03 -25.29
CA THR A 129 64.21 -6.84 -24.17
C THR A 129 63.11 -6.09 -23.42
N VAL A 130 63.28 -4.80 -23.18
CA VAL A 130 62.25 -3.93 -22.57
C VAL A 130 61.01 -3.84 -23.45
N LEU A 131 61.16 -3.64 -24.77
CA LEU A 131 60.06 -3.56 -25.71
C LEU A 131 59.30 -4.89 -25.84
N GLN A 132 60.01 -6.02 -25.97
CA GLN A 132 59.40 -7.34 -26.01
C GLN A 132 58.64 -7.65 -24.71
N GLY A 133 59.20 -7.29 -23.56
CA GLY A 133 58.50 -7.41 -22.27
C GLY A 133 57.21 -6.58 -22.22
N ALA A 134 57.25 -5.34 -22.70
CA ALA A 134 56.09 -4.46 -22.77
C ALA A 134 55.02 -4.96 -23.76
N GLU A 135 55.43 -5.54 -24.90
CA GLU A 135 54.51 -6.13 -25.89
C GLU A 135 53.86 -7.40 -25.37
N LYS A 136 54.65 -8.29 -24.74
CA LYS A 136 54.11 -9.48 -24.06
C LYS A 136 53.07 -9.10 -23.01
N SER A 137 53.37 -8.14 -22.14
CA SER A 137 52.43 -7.65 -21.12
C SER A 137 51.13 -7.10 -21.72
N LYS A 138 51.17 -6.46 -22.89
CA LYS A 138 49.96 -5.99 -23.58
C LYS A 138 49.11 -7.11 -24.15
N VAL A 139 49.74 -8.20 -24.60
CA VAL A 139 49.05 -9.41 -25.06
C VAL A 139 48.43 -10.15 -23.88
N ASP A 140 49.19 -10.36 -22.82
CA ASP A 140 48.72 -11.02 -21.60
C ASP A 140 47.51 -10.27 -21.01
N SER A 141 47.62 -8.94 -20.83
CA SER A 141 46.50 -8.13 -20.34
C SER A 141 45.30 -8.11 -21.29
N LEU A 142 45.49 -8.23 -22.60
CA LEU A 142 44.37 -8.33 -23.56
C LEU A 142 43.66 -9.69 -23.46
N ALA A 143 44.40 -10.76 -23.17
CA ALA A 143 43.82 -12.08 -22.93
C ALA A 143 43.01 -12.07 -21.62
N GLU A 144 43.54 -11.50 -20.54
CA GLU A 144 42.82 -11.33 -19.27
C GLU A 144 41.54 -10.49 -19.42
N ASP A 145 41.59 -9.40 -20.20
CA ASP A 145 40.41 -8.57 -20.44
C ASP A 145 39.32 -9.32 -21.23
N LYS A 146 39.70 -10.22 -22.15
CA LYS A 146 38.75 -11.08 -22.87
C LYS A 146 38.10 -12.10 -21.95
N GLU A 147 38.88 -12.74 -21.09
CA GLU A 147 38.36 -13.70 -20.10
C GLU A 147 37.36 -13.02 -19.15
N LYS A 148 37.71 -11.85 -18.60
CA LYS A 148 36.80 -11.04 -17.78
C LYS A 148 35.54 -10.61 -18.52
N LEU A 149 35.66 -10.29 -19.81
CA LEU A 149 34.51 -9.94 -20.64
C LEU A 149 33.55 -11.14 -20.78
N ASP A 150 34.08 -12.35 -20.98
CA ASP A 150 33.28 -13.57 -21.09
C ASP A 150 32.60 -13.92 -19.75
N GLU A 151 33.29 -13.74 -18.63
CA GLU A 151 32.71 -13.86 -17.28
C GLU A 151 31.57 -12.84 -17.07
N LEU A 152 31.78 -11.57 -17.42
CA LEU A 152 30.77 -10.51 -17.29
C LEU A 152 29.52 -10.81 -18.15
N LYS A 153 29.71 -11.32 -19.37
CA LYS A 153 28.59 -11.73 -20.24
C LYS A 153 27.82 -12.90 -19.66
N THR A 154 28.52 -13.89 -19.11
CA THR A 154 27.88 -15.05 -18.47
C THR A 154 27.05 -14.60 -17.27
N SER A 155 27.63 -13.78 -16.39
CA SER A 155 26.93 -13.21 -15.23
C SER A 155 25.74 -12.33 -15.64
N LEU A 156 25.85 -11.57 -16.75
CA LEU A 156 24.75 -10.78 -17.28
C LEU A 156 23.57 -11.66 -17.71
N GLU A 157 23.81 -12.77 -18.41
CA GLU A 157 22.75 -13.68 -18.85
C GLU A 157 22.10 -14.44 -17.68
N GLU A 158 22.89 -14.82 -16.67
CA GLU A 158 22.36 -15.37 -15.41
C GLU A 158 21.46 -14.35 -14.70
N ASN A 159 21.92 -13.11 -14.55
CA ASN A 159 21.14 -12.03 -13.92
C ASN A 159 19.84 -11.73 -14.69
N LYS A 160 19.86 -11.75 -16.03
CA LYS A 160 18.64 -11.60 -16.86
C LYS A 160 17.66 -12.76 -16.66
N THR A 161 18.17 -13.98 -16.51
CA THR A 161 17.34 -15.15 -16.24
C THR A 161 16.69 -15.03 -14.87
N THR A 162 17.46 -14.73 -13.82
CA THR A 162 16.94 -14.49 -12.47
C THR A 162 15.95 -13.34 -12.42
N LEU A 163 16.19 -12.24 -13.16
CA LEU A 163 15.26 -11.13 -13.27
C LEU A 163 13.90 -11.60 -13.83
N THR A 164 13.93 -12.40 -14.90
CA THR A 164 12.73 -12.94 -15.54
C THR A 164 11.95 -13.85 -14.59
N GLU A 165 12.64 -14.68 -13.82
CA GLU A 165 12.04 -15.54 -12.79
C GLU A 165 11.40 -14.72 -11.67
N LYS A 166 12.09 -13.69 -11.15
CA LYS A 166 11.55 -12.78 -10.14
C LYS A 166 10.33 -12.01 -10.63
N GLN A 167 10.34 -11.54 -11.89
CA GLN A 167 9.18 -10.90 -12.51
C GLN A 167 7.98 -11.86 -12.57
N SER A 168 8.18 -13.10 -13.02
CA SER A 168 7.14 -14.12 -13.03
C SER A 168 6.59 -14.43 -11.63
N SER A 169 7.46 -14.56 -10.63
CA SER A 169 7.06 -14.78 -9.23
C SER A 169 6.22 -13.61 -8.70
N MET A 170 6.65 -12.38 -8.96
CA MET A 170 5.93 -11.17 -8.57
C MET A 170 4.53 -11.11 -9.21
N GLU A 171 4.40 -11.47 -10.49
CA GLU A 171 3.10 -11.52 -11.17
C GLU A 171 2.15 -12.55 -10.55
N GLN A 172 2.67 -13.72 -10.18
CA GLN A 172 1.88 -14.77 -9.51
C GLN A 172 1.43 -14.34 -8.11
N GLU A 173 2.32 -13.72 -7.34
CA GLU A 173 2.00 -13.22 -6.00
C GLU A 173 1.02 -12.05 -6.06
N ALA A 174 1.19 -11.12 -7.00
CA ALA A 174 0.23 -10.03 -7.23
C ALA A 174 -1.17 -10.57 -7.60
N SER A 175 -1.26 -11.56 -8.49
CA SER A 175 -2.53 -12.20 -8.82
C SER A 175 -3.18 -12.91 -7.63
N THR A 176 -2.36 -13.50 -6.74
CA THR A 176 -2.85 -14.14 -5.52
C THR A 176 -3.35 -13.09 -4.53
N LEU A 177 -2.61 -12.01 -4.33
CA LEU A 177 -2.99 -10.88 -3.52
C LEU A 177 -4.32 -10.27 -3.97
N GLU A 178 -4.54 -10.10 -5.27
CA GLU A 178 -5.82 -9.61 -5.82
C GLU A 178 -6.99 -10.53 -5.48
N LYS A 179 -6.81 -11.85 -5.55
CA LYS A 179 -7.83 -12.83 -5.16
C LYS A 179 -8.13 -12.74 -3.68
N ASP A 180 -7.10 -12.60 -2.85
CA ASP A 180 -7.24 -12.49 -1.40
C ASP A 180 -7.93 -11.18 -0.99
N VAL A 181 -7.59 -10.05 -1.63
CA VAL A 181 -8.28 -8.76 -1.46
C VAL A 181 -9.74 -8.85 -1.88
N SER A 182 -10.03 -9.52 -3.00
CA SER A 182 -11.41 -9.76 -3.45
C SER A 182 -12.20 -10.63 -2.47
N SER A 183 -11.58 -11.69 -1.94
CA SER A 183 -12.17 -12.52 -0.89
C SER A 183 -12.45 -11.72 0.38
N LEU A 184 -11.49 -10.91 0.84
CA LEU A 184 -11.63 -10.03 1.99
C LEU A 184 -12.80 -9.04 1.82
N LYS A 185 -12.94 -8.46 0.62
CA LYS A 185 -14.04 -7.56 0.29
C LYS A 185 -15.40 -8.26 0.36
N ASN A 186 -15.49 -9.49 -0.15
CA ASN A 186 -16.71 -10.29 -0.05
C ASN A 186 -17.04 -10.64 1.41
N GLU A 187 -16.03 -10.99 2.21
CA GLU A 187 -16.20 -11.21 3.65
C GLU A 187 -16.70 -9.96 4.35
N LEU A 188 -16.10 -8.79 4.11
CA LEU A 188 -16.55 -7.51 4.66
C LEU A 188 -18.00 -7.20 4.29
N SER A 189 -18.37 -7.37 3.02
CA SER A 189 -19.75 -7.10 2.55
C SER A 189 -20.77 -8.06 3.18
N ASN A 190 -20.47 -9.37 3.24
CA ASN A 190 -21.37 -10.35 3.84
C ASN A 190 -21.56 -10.11 5.34
N ASN A 191 -20.46 -9.76 6.03
CA ASN A 191 -20.47 -9.47 7.45
C ASN A 191 -21.24 -8.18 7.76
N GLN A 192 -21.10 -7.14 6.94
CA GLN A 192 -21.87 -5.91 7.07
C GLN A 192 -23.38 -6.16 6.90
N ALA A 193 -23.78 -6.94 5.88
CA ALA A 193 -25.18 -7.31 5.68
C ALA A 193 -25.77 -8.11 6.85
N ALA A 194 -24.97 -9.00 7.45
CA ALA A 194 -25.37 -9.74 8.65
C ALA A 194 -25.58 -8.81 9.86
N LEU A 195 -24.68 -7.84 10.06
CA LEU A 195 -24.80 -6.83 11.12
C LEU A 195 -26.03 -5.93 10.93
N GLU A 196 -26.30 -5.47 9.71
CA GLU A 196 -27.50 -4.67 9.39
C GLU A 196 -28.80 -5.46 9.60
N LYS A 197 -28.83 -6.73 9.21
CA LYS A 197 -29.98 -7.60 9.47
C LYS A 197 -30.22 -7.77 10.97
N LEU A 198 -29.16 -8.02 11.74
CA LEU A 198 -29.22 -8.13 13.20
C LEU A 198 -29.69 -6.83 13.87
N SER A 199 -29.22 -5.67 13.42
CA SER A 199 -29.65 -4.37 13.95
C SER A 199 -31.12 -4.09 13.62
N ASN A 200 -31.56 -4.37 12.41
CA ASN A 200 -32.94 -4.16 11.98
C ASN A 200 -33.91 -5.11 12.72
N GLU A 201 -33.55 -6.40 12.86
CA GLU A 201 -34.33 -7.34 13.68
C GLU A 201 -34.43 -6.89 15.15
N ARG A 202 -33.39 -6.27 15.70
CA ARG A 202 -33.41 -5.70 17.06
C ARG A 202 -34.38 -4.53 17.18
N VAL A 203 -34.32 -3.56 16.27
CA VAL A 203 -35.22 -2.39 16.28
C VAL A 203 -36.68 -2.83 16.19
N VAL A 204 -36.97 -3.83 15.34
CA VAL A 204 -38.31 -4.41 15.21
C VAL A 204 -38.74 -5.12 16.49
N LYS A 205 -37.90 -5.98 17.07
CA LYS A 205 -38.21 -6.70 18.32
C LYS A 205 -38.38 -5.75 19.51
N GLU A 206 -37.58 -4.68 19.59
CA GLU A 206 -37.69 -3.67 20.64
C GLU A 206 -38.95 -2.81 20.49
N ALA A 207 -39.30 -2.42 19.25
CA ALA A 207 -40.56 -1.73 18.96
C ALA A 207 -41.78 -2.59 19.30
N GLN A 208 -41.71 -3.90 19.02
CA GLN A 208 -42.75 -4.87 19.40
C GLN A 208 -42.85 -5.04 20.92
N ALA A 209 -41.72 -5.14 21.63
CA ALA A 209 -41.70 -5.22 23.09
C ALA A 209 -42.25 -3.95 23.76
N LYS A 210 -41.93 -2.76 23.23
CA LYS A 210 -42.50 -1.49 23.70
C LYS A 210 -44.00 -1.41 23.45
N LYS A 211 -44.48 -1.83 22.28
CA LYS A 211 -45.92 -1.90 21.97
C LYS A 211 -46.67 -2.86 22.91
N ALA A 212 -46.13 -4.05 23.15
CA ALA A 212 -46.72 -5.03 24.06
C ALA A 212 -46.73 -4.53 25.52
N ALA A 213 -45.68 -3.82 25.97
CA ALA A 213 -45.63 -3.23 27.30
C ALA A 213 -46.66 -2.10 27.48
N VAL A 214 -46.85 -1.26 26.46
CA VAL A 214 -47.89 -0.22 26.44
C VAL A 214 -49.29 -0.84 26.43
N GLU A 215 -49.50 -1.92 25.68
CA GLU A 215 -50.78 -2.64 25.66
C GLU A 215 -51.11 -3.29 27.02
N VAL A 216 -50.12 -3.91 27.67
CA VAL A 216 -50.27 -4.48 29.03
C VAL A 216 -50.51 -3.37 30.06
N ALA A 217 -49.86 -2.21 29.93
CA ALA A 217 -50.09 -1.07 30.81
C ALA A 217 -51.50 -0.49 30.65
N ASN A 218 -51.96 -0.31 29.40
CA ASN A 218 -53.32 0.15 29.11
C ASN A 218 -54.38 -0.84 29.59
N ARG A 219 -54.14 -2.15 29.48
CA ARG A 219 -55.06 -3.18 29.97
C ARG A 219 -55.20 -3.16 31.49
N LYS A 220 -54.09 -2.95 32.21
CA LYS A 220 -54.09 -2.75 33.67
C LYS A 220 -54.77 -1.45 34.09
N GLU A 221 -54.66 -0.38 33.30
CA GLU A 221 -55.34 0.88 33.57
C GLU A 221 -56.85 0.80 33.33
N VAL A 222 -57.29 0.06 32.31
CA VAL A 222 -58.71 -0.21 32.03
C VAL A 222 -59.32 -1.12 33.12
N GLU A 223 -58.61 -2.14 33.58
CA GLU A 223 -59.05 -2.98 34.71
C GLU A 223 -59.11 -2.20 36.03
N ALA A 224 -58.18 -1.27 36.27
CA ALA A 224 -58.20 -0.39 37.45
C ALA A 224 -59.38 0.60 37.41
N LYS A 225 -59.74 1.16 36.24
CA LYS A 225 -60.91 2.05 36.08
C LYS A 225 -62.24 1.31 36.16
N SER A 226 -62.27 0.02 35.79
CA SER A 226 -63.46 -0.84 35.89
C SER A 226 -63.82 -1.20 37.34
N GLN A 227 -62.86 -1.17 38.26
CA GLN A 227 -63.07 -1.44 39.69
C GLN A 227 -63.50 -0.20 40.51
N VAL A 228 -63.53 1.00 39.91
CA VAL A 228 -63.94 2.25 40.59
C VAL A 228 -65.44 2.54 40.44
N HIS A 229 -66.18 1.79 39.61
CA HIS A 229 -67.62 2.03 39.39
C HIS A 229 -68.57 1.39 40.42
N VAL A 230 -68.07 0.74 41.48
CA VAL A 230 -68.90 0.12 42.54
C VAL A 230 -68.85 0.89 43.89
N ALA A 231 -68.03 1.93 44.03
CA ALA A 231 -67.88 2.59 45.33
C ALA A 231 -67.70 4.11 45.24
N LYS A 232 -68.75 4.84 44.83
CA LYS A 232 -68.97 6.23 45.27
C LYS A 232 -70.37 6.74 44.93
N GLU A 233 -71.36 6.22 45.66
CA GLU A 233 -72.56 6.99 45.97
C GLU A 233 -72.35 7.64 47.35
N LYS A 234 -72.63 8.94 47.42
CA LYS A 234 -72.63 9.86 48.58
C LYS A 234 -71.40 10.79 48.78
N THR A 235 -71.78 12.08 48.83
CA THR A 235 -71.19 13.22 49.58
C THR A 235 -70.20 14.14 48.86
N SER A 236 -70.77 14.96 47.97
CA SER A 236 -70.88 16.44 48.00
C SER A 236 -69.77 17.38 48.56
N VAL A 237 -69.50 18.40 47.72
CA VAL A 237 -69.20 19.85 47.90
C VAL A 237 -67.77 20.36 48.19
N SER A 238 -67.41 21.36 47.35
CA SER A 238 -66.64 22.60 47.61
C SER A 238 -65.19 22.62 47.10
N SER A 239 -64.91 23.25 45.94
CA SER A 239 -64.50 24.68 45.73
C SER A 239 -62.96 24.74 45.62
N SER A 240 -62.23 25.41 44.72
CA SER A 240 -62.39 26.52 43.75
C SER A 240 -61.29 26.31 42.66
N GLU A 241 -61.45 26.65 41.37
CA GLU A 241 -61.05 27.93 40.72
C GLU A 241 -59.55 28.31 40.96
N VAL A 242 -58.69 28.74 40.03
CA VAL A 242 -58.77 29.39 38.70
C VAL A 242 -57.35 29.35 38.05
N LYS A 243 -57.27 29.55 36.71
CA LYS A 243 -56.28 30.38 35.95
C LYS A 243 -54.79 29.97 35.92
N GLU A 244 -53.97 30.18 34.89
CA GLU A 244 -54.05 30.71 33.51
C GLU A 244 -52.61 30.63 32.91
N THR A 245 -52.50 30.55 31.57
CA THR A 245 -51.50 31.18 30.65
C THR A 245 -49.97 30.96 30.89
N THR A 246 -49.00 31.01 29.95
CA THR A 246 -48.74 31.63 28.62
C THR A 246 -47.36 31.02 28.20
N THR A 247 -47.11 30.49 27.00
CA THR A 247 -46.70 31.13 25.71
C THR A 247 -45.22 31.58 25.59
N SER A 248 -44.74 31.48 24.34
CA SER A 248 -43.54 32.04 23.66
C SER A 248 -42.32 31.10 23.60
N GLU A 249 -41.80 30.65 22.44
CA GLU A 249 -41.61 31.19 21.07
C GLU A 249 -40.57 32.32 20.94
N SER A 250 -39.50 32.04 20.19
CA SER A 250 -38.61 32.91 19.35
C SER A 250 -37.43 32.01 18.89
N THR A 251 -37.09 31.71 17.62
CA THR A 251 -36.94 32.41 16.33
C THR A 251 -35.56 33.07 16.12
N GLU A 252 -34.86 32.58 15.07
CA GLU A 252 -33.81 33.19 14.19
C GLU A 252 -32.44 33.63 14.80
N GLU A 253 -31.27 33.65 14.14
CA GLU A 253 -30.89 33.76 12.71
C GLU A 253 -29.37 33.44 12.47
N SER A 254 -29.03 33.02 11.24
CA SER A 254 -27.82 33.20 10.39
C SER A 254 -26.39 33.48 10.94
N VAL A 255 -25.37 32.83 10.34
CA VAL A 255 -24.41 33.49 9.42
C VAL A 255 -23.58 32.50 8.57
N ASP A 256 -23.42 32.88 7.31
CA ASP A 256 -22.69 32.29 6.18
C ASP A 256 -21.26 32.84 6.09
N VAL A 257 -20.24 32.00 5.83
CA VAL A 257 -18.91 32.44 5.35
C VAL A 257 -18.25 31.37 4.46
N THR A 258 -18.12 31.70 3.18
CA THR A 258 -17.28 31.05 2.14
C THR A 258 -15.77 31.23 2.36
N PRO A 259 -14.92 30.30 1.88
CA PRO A 259 -13.52 30.57 1.54
C PRO A 259 -13.21 30.43 0.02
N PRO A 260 -12.13 31.07 -0.48
CA PRO A 260 -11.86 31.28 -1.91
C PRO A 260 -11.03 30.17 -2.59
N THR A 261 -11.17 30.12 -3.93
CA THR A 261 -10.56 29.22 -4.92
C THR A 261 -9.24 29.75 -5.50
N ALA A 262 -8.27 28.84 -5.77
CA ALA A 262 -7.38 28.73 -6.98
C ALA A 262 -5.94 28.21 -6.64
N PRO A 263 -5.16 27.60 -7.58
CA PRO A 263 -5.46 27.17 -8.95
C PRO A 263 -5.14 25.69 -9.27
N GLU A 264 -5.70 25.28 -10.40
CA GLU A 264 -5.74 23.97 -11.05
C GLU A 264 -4.56 23.75 -12.01
N GLN A 265 -3.97 22.54 -12.05
CA GLN A 265 -3.15 22.02 -13.16
C GLN A 265 -3.18 20.48 -13.18
N PRO A 266 -2.98 19.82 -14.33
CA PRO A 266 -4.02 19.27 -15.18
C PRO A 266 -4.21 17.75 -14.99
N ALA A 267 -5.47 17.31 -15.14
CA ALA A 267 -5.86 15.91 -15.12
C ALA A 267 -5.27 15.11 -16.30
N GLN A 268 -4.66 13.97 -15.99
CA GLN A 268 -4.53 12.84 -16.91
C GLN A 268 -5.68 11.85 -16.58
N PRO A 269 -6.43 11.35 -17.58
CA PRO A 269 -7.53 10.45 -17.35
C PRO A 269 -7.00 9.02 -17.21
N SER A 270 -7.18 8.39 -16.05
CA SER A 270 -6.95 6.95 -15.90
C SER A 270 -8.21 6.28 -15.36
N THR A 271 -8.91 5.62 -16.27
CA THR A 271 -9.96 4.64 -16.01
C THR A 271 -9.34 3.43 -15.29
N GLY A 272 -9.45 3.39 -13.97
CA GLY A 272 -8.90 2.38 -13.06
C GLY A 272 -9.13 2.89 -11.63
N GLY A 273 -9.32 2.02 -10.63
CA GLY A 273 -9.72 2.42 -9.25
C GLY A 273 -9.01 3.70 -8.79
N GLN A 274 -9.76 4.66 -8.24
CA GLN A 274 -9.26 6.01 -7.96
C GLN A 274 -8.02 5.96 -7.07
N SER A 275 -6.85 6.04 -7.70
CA SER A 275 -5.59 6.25 -7.00
C SER A 275 -5.44 7.75 -6.77
N MET A 276 -5.24 8.13 -5.52
CA MET A 276 -5.26 9.51 -5.08
C MET A 276 -4.04 9.76 -4.21
N GLN A 277 -3.38 10.90 -4.43
CA GLN A 277 -2.35 11.39 -3.53
C GLN A 277 -3.04 12.03 -2.32
N MET A 278 -2.78 11.50 -1.13
CA MET A 278 -3.38 11.96 0.11
C MET A 278 -2.30 12.30 1.14
N GLU A 279 -2.58 13.28 1.99
CA GLU A 279 -1.74 13.57 3.15
C GLU A 279 -2.10 12.60 4.27
N ALA A 280 -1.13 11.78 4.67
CA ALA A 280 -1.28 10.80 5.73
C ALA A 280 -0.61 11.27 7.01
N THR A 281 -1.34 11.12 8.11
CA THR A 281 -0.82 11.13 9.48
C THR A 281 -0.94 9.74 10.10
N GLY A 282 -0.40 9.56 11.30
CA GLY A 282 -0.58 8.34 12.08
C GLY A 282 -1.20 8.63 13.44
N TYR A 283 -2.11 7.76 13.88
CA TYR A 283 -2.71 7.78 15.21
C TYR A 283 -2.65 6.41 15.86
N SER A 284 -2.72 6.38 17.18
CA SER A 284 -2.76 5.13 17.94
C SER A 284 -3.80 5.21 19.04
N TYR A 285 -4.55 4.12 19.23
CA TYR A 285 -5.51 4.01 20.35
C TYR A 285 -4.84 4.19 21.73
N THR A 286 -3.52 4.09 21.82
CA THR A 286 -2.75 4.27 23.06
C THR A 286 -2.53 5.74 23.44
N GLN A 287 -2.89 6.69 22.57
CA GLN A 287 -2.79 8.12 22.87
C GLN A 287 -3.87 8.55 23.89
N PRO A 288 -3.56 9.47 24.82
CA PRO A 288 -4.53 9.96 25.80
C PRO A 288 -5.77 10.56 25.13
N GLY A 289 -6.96 10.12 25.54
CA GLY A 289 -8.23 10.67 25.08
C GLY A 289 -8.83 9.98 23.84
N LEU A 290 -8.20 8.94 23.30
CA LEU A 290 -8.75 8.16 22.18
C LEU A 290 -9.45 6.88 22.66
N SER A 291 -10.45 6.46 21.88
CA SER A 291 -11.23 5.22 22.09
C SER A 291 -10.53 4.03 21.43
N TYR A 292 -10.79 2.81 21.94
CA TYR A 292 -10.40 1.57 21.25
C TYR A 292 -11.34 1.21 20.09
N PHE A 293 -12.46 1.91 19.95
CA PHE A 293 -13.47 1.65 18.93
C PHE A 293 -13.50 2.76 17.88
N THR A 294 -13.51 2.39 16.61
CA THR A 294 -13.64 3.31 15.47
C THR A 294 -15.07 3.78 15.27
N ALA A 295 -15.27 4.74 14.36
CA ALA A 295 -16.60 5.21 13.95
C ALA A 295 -17.53 4.08 13.48
N THR A 296 -17.00 3.03 12.86
CA THR A 296 -17.78 1.85 12.44
C THR A 296 -17.88 0.76 13.52
N GLY A 297 -17.35 1.02 14.72
CA GLY A 297 -17.40 0.09 15.86
C GLY A 297 -16.33 -1.02 15.83
N ILE A 298 -15.27 -0.87 15.02
CA ILE A 298 -14.17 -1.84 14.95
C ILE A 298 -13.28 -1.66 16.19
N ASP A 299 -12.93 -2.77 16.86
CA ASP A 299 -12.01 -2.76 18.01
C ASP A 299 -10.56 -2.76 17.50
N LEU A 300 -9.87 -1.61 17.63
CA LEU A 300 -8.50 -1.37 17.16
C LEU A 300 -7.45 -2.25 17.84
N ARG A 301 -7.77 -2.85 19.00
CA ARG A 301 -6.88 -3.80 19.70
C ARG A 301 -6.87 -5.18 19.04
N LYS A 302 -7.87 -5.46 18.19
CA LYS A 302 -8.01 -6.71 17.44
C LYS A 302 -7.70 -6.49 15.96
N ASN A 303 -8.26 -5.41 15.40
CA ASN A 303 -8.01 -5.00 14.02
C ASN A 303 -7.13 -3.74 14.00
N SER A 304 -5.83 -3.93 13.84
CA SER A 304 -4.88 -2.82 13.86
C SER A 304 -4.74 -2.09 12.52
N ARG A 305 -5.41 -2.53 11.45
CA ARG A 305 -5.23 -1.98 10.09
C ARG A 305 -6.49 -1.30 9.58
N VAL A 306 -6.94 -0.35 10.37
CA VAL A 306 -8.05 0.55 10.04
C VAL A 306 -7.47 1.93 9.75
N ILE A 307 -8.05 2.63 8.79
CA ILE A 307 -7.70 4.02 8.51
C ILE A 307 -8.90 4.94 8.73
N ALA A 308 -8.62 6.15 9.18
CA ALA A 308 -9.59 7.22 9.22
C ALA A 308 -9.62 7.95 7.88
N VAL A 309 -10.82 8.16 7.33
CA VAL A 309 -11.02 8.80 6.02
C VAL A 309 -12.16 9.82 6.05
N ASP A 310 -12.24 10.64 5.01
CA ASP A 310 -13.46 11.38 4.69
C ASP A 310 -14.43 10.46 3.91
N PRO A 311 -15.63 10.16 4.44
CA PRO A 311 -16.61 9.31 3.77
C PRO A 311 -17.06 9.80 2.39
N ASN A 312 -16.93 11.10 2.10
CA ASN A 312 -17.26 11.65 0.79
C ASN A 312 -16.21 11.33 -0.27
N THR A 313 -14.95 11.10 0.15
CA THR A 313 -13.83 10.77 -0.73
C THR A 313 -13.61 9.26 -0.80
N ILE A 314 -13.63 8.59 0.36
CA ILE A 314 -13.46 7.14 0.48
C ILE A 314 -14.61 6.62 1.35
N PRO A 315 -15.58 5.87 0.79
CA PRO A 315 -16.69 5.34 1.55
C PRO A 315 -16.22 4.43 2.70
N LEU A 316 -16.86 4.54 3.86
CA LEU A 316 -16.59 3.63 4.98
C LEU A 316 -16.92 2.18 4.59
N GLY A 317 -16.12 1.25 5.08
CA GLY A 317 -16.15 -0.17 4.72
C GLY A 317 -15.32 -0.54 3.48
N SER A 318 -14.77 0.45 2.76
CA SER A 318 -13.91 0.19 1.60
C SER A 318 -12.57 -0.43 2.00
N VAL A 319 -12.05 -1.31 1.15
CA VAL A 319 -10.66 -1.78 1.24
C VAL A 319 -9.77 -0.82 0.47
N VAL A 320 -8.69 -0.37 1.09
CA VAL A 320 -7.73 0.56 0.49
C VAL A 320 -6.33 -0.03 0.54
N GLU A 321 -5.54 0.29 -0.47
CA GLU A 321 -4.10 0.10 -0.48
C GLU A 321 -3.43 1.45 -0.22
N VAL A 322 -2.61 1.51 0.82
CA VAL A 322 -1.83 2.70 1.17
C VAL A 322 -0.35 2.38 0.96
N SER A 323 0.29 3.12 0.05
CA SER A 323 1.70 2.92 -0.27
C SER A 323 2.58 3.02 0.98
N GLY A 324 3.39 1.97 1.22
CA GLY A 324 4.28 1.87 2.39
C GLY A 324 3.60 1.47 3.72
N TYR A 325 2.28 1.31 3.75
CA TYR A 325 1.53 0.83 4.92
C TYR A 325 0.84 -0.52 4.65
N GLY A 326 0.33 -0.72 3.44
CA GLY A 326 -0.31 -1.96 2.99
C GLY A 326 -1.82 -1.83 2.79
N ILE A 327 -2.52 -2.97 2.82
CA ILE A 327 -3.96 -3.07 2.68
C ILE A 327 -4.64 -2.82 4.02
N ALA A 328 -5.62 -1.93 4.03
CA ALA A 328 -6.35 -1.51 5.23
C ALA A 328 -7.85 -1.33 4.95
N VAL A 329 -8.65 -1.25 6.01
CA VAL A 329 -10.08 -0.97 5.93
C VAL A 329 -10.35 0.50 6.27
N ALA A 330 -11.13 1.18 5.45
CA ALA A 330 -11.67 2.51 5.75
C ALA A 330 -12.79 2.38 6.80
N GLY A 331 -12.43 2.32 8.08
CA GLY A 331 -13.35 2.00 9.18
C GLY A 331 -13.48 3.10 10.23
N ASP A 332 -12.83 4.24 10.03
CA ASP A 332 -12.85 5.33 11.01
C ASP A 332 -13.04 6.69 10.35
N THR A 333 -13.41 7.68 11.15
CA THR A 333 -13.55 9.08 10.71
C THR A 333 -13.01 10.02 11.78
N GLY A 334 -12.21 11.00 11.38
CA GLY A 334 -11.74 12.06 12.26
C GLY A 334 -12.42 13.41 11.98
N GLY A 335 -12.51 14.26 13.01
CA GLY A 335 -13.00 15.63 12.84
C GLY A 335 -12.16 16.42 11.84
N ASP A 336 -10.83 16.27 11.94
CA ASP A 336 -9.86 16.96 11.07
C ASP A 336 -9.51 16.18 9.79
N ILE A 337 -10.03 14.96 9.63
CA ILE A 337 -9.75 14.09 8.48
C ILE A 337 -10.83 14.32 7.43
N LYS A 338 -10.57 15.31 6.56
CA LYS A 338 -11.48 15.80 5.51
C LYS A 338 -10.74 15.94 4.18
N GLY A 339 -11.43 15.69 3.07
CA GLY A 339 -10.91 15.78 1.72
C GLY A 339 -9.79 14.76 1.45
N ASN A 340 -8.61 15.25 1.06
CA ASN A 340 -7.44 14.44 0.70
C ASN A 340 -6.52 14.13 1.90
N ARG A 341 -7.09 14.02 3.09
CA ARG A 341 -6.36 13.68 4.32
C ARG A 341 -6.82 12.31 4.83
N ILE A 342 -5.88 11.51 5.30
CA ILE A 342 -6.13 10.22 5.94
C ILE A 342 -5.32 10.12 7.23
N ASP A 343 -5.78 9.27 8.15
CA ASP A 343 -5.04 8.93 9.37
C ASP A 343 -4.86 7.41 9.44
N LEU A 344 -3.62 6.96 9.57
CA LEU A 344 -3.27 5.55 9.60
C LEU A 344 -3.16 5.08 11.04
N HIS A 345 -3.86 3.99 11.37
CA HIS A 345 -3.77 3.43 12.70
C HIS A 345 -2.46 2.67 12.92
N TYR A 346 -1.82 2.89 14.06
CA TYR A 346 -0.68 2.10 14.55
C TYR A 346 -0.91 1.63 15.98
N ASN A 347 -0.30 0.50 16.34
CA ASN A 347 -0.44 -0.07 17.68
C ASN A 347 0.26 0.77 18.75
N THR A 348 1.32 1.49 18.37
CA THR A 348 2.10 2.31 19.29
C THR A 348 2.24 3.76 18.83
N ILE A 349 2.39 4.66 19.80
CA ILE A 349 2.69 6.08 19.55
C ILE A 349 4.05 6.24 18.84
N GLU A 350 5.00 5.34 19.11
CA GLU A 350 6.33 5.40 18.51
C GLU A 350 6.29 5.13 17.01
N GLU A 351 5.52 4.13 16.56
CA GLU A 351 5.27 3.89 15.13
C GLU A 351 4.62 5.10 14.44
N CYS A 352 3.66 5.77 15.10
CA CYS A 352 3.06 6.99 14.58
C CYS A 352 4.10 8.10 14.37
N ARG A 353 5.03 8.26 15.31
CA ARG A 353 6.10 9.27 15.24
C ARG A 353 7.12 8.95 14.16
N GLN A 354 7.49 7.68 14.01
CA GLN A 354 8.38 7.22 12.95
C GLN A 354 7.75 7.40 11.57
N PHE A 355 6.44 7.19 11.46
CA PHE A 355 5.70 7.49 10.24
C PHE A 355 5.64 9.00 9.96
N GLY A 356 5.29 9.81 10.95
CA GLY A 356 5.18 11.27 10.80
C GLY A 356 4.07 11.68 9.81
N ARG A 357 4.17 12.89 9.26
CA ARG A 357 3.24 13.40 8.23
C ARG A 357 3.90 13.32 6.87
N ARG A 358 3.26 12.67 5.90
CA ARG A 358 3.80 12.52 4.54
C ARG A 358 2.68 12.36 3.51
N THR A 359 2.98 12.63 2.25
CA THR A 359 2.08 12.33 1.14
C THR A 359 2.23 10.87 0.73
N VAL A 360 1.12 10.15 0.63
CA VAL A 360 1.07 8.74 0.21
C VAL A 360 0.10 8.57 -0.95
N SER A 361 0.35 7.56 -1.78
CA SER A 361 -0.61 7.10 -2.78
C SER A 361 -1.61 6.15 -2.12
N VAL A 362 -2.90 6.44 -2.27
CA VAL A 362 -4.00 5.61 -1.79
C VAL A 362 -4.79 5.11 -2.97
N THR A 363 -5.01 3.80 -3.05
CA THR A 363 -5.84 3.20 -4.10
C THR A 363 -7.01 2.47 -3.47
N VAL A 364 -8.23 2.85 -3.82
CA VAL A 364 -9.46 2.16 -3.39
C VAL A 364 -9.63 0.88 -4.22
N LYS A 365 -9.83 -0.27 -3.55
CA LYS A 365 -9.89 -1.62 -4.16
C LYS A 365 -11.30 -2.20 -4.25
#